data_AF-A0A1Q9Q245-F1
#
_entry.id   AF-A0A1Q9Q245-F1
#
_cell.length_a   1.000
_cell.length_b   1.000
_cell.length_c   1.000
_cell.angle_alpha   90.00
_cell.angle_beta   90.00
_cell.angle_gamma   90.00
#
_symmetry.space_group_name_H-M   'P 1'
#
loop_
_entity.id
_entity.type
_entity.pdbx_description
1 polymer ?
#
loop_
_entity_poly.entity_id
_entity_poly.type
_entity_poly.pdbx_seq_one_letter_code
_entity_poly.pdbx_strand_id
1 'polypeptide(L)'
;MKLSKKVFSILALLCLAAIVLFSYTFGNDKSAIGKGSNETPSEQEEQVVKPPASEEDTGGVNTGGIVAGDMMSGLVDLGNGKFQYQVKNQTEKEITLEFTSSQRFDYAVYKENGEQIYLFSSVALFMMALGEEILLPGDELNYEFDLTELGLEKGKYTVEAWLTPKGGENYKILMDYIVE
;
A
#
# COMPACT_ATOMS: atom_id res chain seq x y z
N MET A 1 30.66 23.18 28.07
CA MET A 1 31.55 22.08 27.63
C MET A 1 31.72 22.21 26.11
N LYS A 2 32.85 22.75 25.64
CA LYS A 2 33.09 22.99 24.19
C LYS A 2 33.64 21.72 23.55
N LEU A 3 32.77 20.97 22.87
CA LEU A 3 33.16 19.77 22.12
C LEU A 3 33.94 20.20 20.87
N SER A 4 35.18 19.72 20.74
CA SER A 4 36.08 20.15 19.68
C SER A 4 35.70 19.50 18.33
N LYS A 5 35.73 20.30 17.25
CA LYS A 5 35.39 19.91 15.86
C LYS A 5 36.18 18.71 15.34
N LYS A 6 37.25 18.28 16.02
CA LYS A 6 38.06 17.12 15.65
C LYS A 6 37.38 15.78 15.93
N VAL A 7 36.44 15.72 16.89
CA VAL A 7 35.76 14.46 17.25
C VAL A 7 34.77 14.04 16.17
N PHE A 8 34.16 14.99 15.45
CA PHE A 8 33.24 14.70 14.35
C PHE A 8 33.93 14.10 13.12
N SER A 9 35.19 14.45 12.86
CA SER A 9 35.92 13.95 11.68
C SER A 9 36.40 12.51 11.83
N ILE A 10 36.59 12.02 13.05
CA ILE A 10 37.05 10.65 13.31
C ILE A 10 35.86 9.67 13.26
N LEU A 11 34.65 10.11 13.63
CA LEU A 11 33.46 9.27 13.61
C LEU A 11 32.94 9.00 12.19
N ALA A 12 33.10 9.95 11.26
CA ALA A 12 32.71 9.77 9.86
C ALA A 12 33.63 8.81 9.07
N LEU A 13 34.90 8.66 9.48
CA LEU A 13 35.87 7.83 8.76
C LEU A 13 35.76 6.33 9.11
N LEU A 14 35.11 5.99 10.23
CA LEU A 14 34.89 4.59 10.65
C LEU A 14 33.68 3.93 9.95
N CYS A 15 32.72 4.69 9.43
CA CYS A 15 31.57 4.12 8.70
C CYS A 15 31.91 3.61 7.28
N LEU A 16 32.95 4.15 6.64
CA LEU A 16 33.33 3.72 5.28
C LEU A 16 34.06 2.37 5.24
N ALA A 17 34.68 1.93 6.34
CA ALA A 17 35.40 0.65 6.37
C ALA A 17 34.48 -0.57 6.52
N ALA A 18 33.26 -0.41 7.06
CA ALA A 18 32.32 -1.52 7.25
C ALA A 18 31.62 -1.95 5.95
N ILE A 19 31.47 -1.04 4.97
CA ILE A 19 30.74 -1.32 3.73
C ILE A 19 31.59 -2.15 2.75
N VAL A 20 32.92 -2.05 2.81
CA VAL A 20 33.81 -2.75 1.87
C VAL A 20 34.00 -4.24 2.24
N LEU A 21 33.74 -4.65 3.49
CA LEU A 21 33.92 -6.04 3.92
C LEU A 21 32.77 -6.98 3.56
N PHE A 22 31.57 -6.47 3.29
CA PHE A 22 30.43 -7.32 2.92
C PHE A 22 30.46 -7.76 1.44
N SER A 23 31.18 -7.04 0.59
CA SER A 23 31.29 -7.36 -0.84
C SER A 23 32.23 -8.52 -1.17
N TYR A 24 33.03 -9.00 -0.20
CA TYR A 24 34.09 -10.00 -0.46
C TYR A 24 33.76 -11.43 -0.04
N THR A 25 32.53 -11.76 0.35
CA THR A 25 32.19 -13.14 0.75
C THR A 25 30.89 -13.66 0.14
N PHE A 26 30.69 -13.49 -1.17
CA PHE A 26 29.81 -14.43 -1.90
C PHE A 26 30.27 -14.58 -3.36
N GLY A 27 31.44 -15.20 -3.51
CA GLY A 27 32.03 -15.54 -4.79
C GLY A 27 32.26 -17.04 -4.90
N ASN A 28 31.33 -17.72 -5.59
CA ASN A 28 31.60 -18.71 -6.62
C ASN A 28 32.26 -20.04 -6.21
N ASP A 29 31.45 -21.08 -5.97
CA ASP A 29 31.88 -22.46 -6.16
C ASP A 29 31.23 -23.08 -7.40
N LYS A 30 32.07 -23.28 -8.40
CA LYS A 30 31.85 -24.16 -9.55
C LYS A 30 32.13 -25.58 -9.09
N SER A 31 31.17 -26.49 -9.25
CA SER A 31 31.44 -27.93 -9.32
C SER A 31 31.27 -28.39 -10.76
N ALA A 32 32.31 -29.01 -11.30
CA ALA A 32 32.31 -29.64 -12.61
C ALA A 32 32.58 -31.15 -12.47
N ILE A 33 32.02 -31.88 -13.43
CA ILE A 33 32.36 -33.23 -13.92
C ILE A 33 31.59 -34.40 -13.29
N GLY A 34 30.75 -35.02 -14.13
CA GLY A 34 30.19 -36.35 -13.88
C GLY A 34 29.27 -36.88 -14.98
N LYS A 35 29.84 -37.15 -16.18
CA LYS A 35 29.40 -38.08 -17.25
C LYS A 35 27.92 -38.10 -17.70
N GLY A 36 27.72 -37.72 -18.95
CA GLY A 36 26.57 -38.16 -19.76
C GLY A 36 26.80 -39.52 -20.44
N SER A 37 25.69 -40.18 -20.74
CA SER A 37 25.55 -41.14 -21.83
C SER A 37 24.19 -40.90 -22.49
N ASN A 38 24.23 -40.70 -23.80
CA ASN A 38 23.12 -40.47 -24.74
C ASN A 38 22.10 -41.61 -24.74
N GLU A 39 20.85 -41.30 -25.10
CA GLU A 39 20.16 -41.80 -26.31
C GLU A 39 18.76 -41.15 -26.47
N THR A 40 18.48 -40.65 -27.68
CA THR A 40 17.18 -40.22 -28.27
C THR A 40 16.89 -41.24 -29.40
N PRO A 41 15.68 -41.48 -30.00
CA PRO A 41 14.44 -40.67 -30.02
C PRO A 41 13.07 -41.43 -30.07
N SER A 42 11.95 -40.71 -29.96
CA SER A 42 10.67 -40.88 -30.73
C SER A 42 9.63 -39.88 -30.18
N GLU A 43 9.30 -38.80 -30.90
CA GLU A 43 8.14 -38.65 -31.79
C GLU A 43 6.78 -38.99 -31.15
N GLN A 44 5.96 -37.98 -30.82
CA GLN A 44 4.73 -37.65 -31.56
C GLN A 44 3.95 -36.47 -30.96
N GLU A 45 3.78 -35.47 -31.83
CA GLU A 45 2.62 -34.61 -32.10
C GLU A 45 2.08 -33.53 -31.14
N GLU A 46 1.85 -32.42 -31.80
CA GLU A 46 1.37 -31.08 -31.48
C GLU A 46 -0.17 -31.05 -31.35
N GLN A 47 -0.74 -30.16 -30.52
CA GLN A 47 -1.68 -29.13 -31.00
C GLN A 47 -2.20 -28.15 -29.94
N VAL A 48 -2.21 -26.90 -30.38
CA VAL A 48 -2.68 -25.64 -29.81
C VAL A 48 -4.20 -25.55 -29.84
N VAL A 49 -4.88 -25.11 -28.77
CA VAL A 49 -6.15 -24.37 -28.88
C VAL A 49 -6.35 -23.36 -27.73
N LYS A 50 -6.64 -22.11 -28.08
CA LYS A 50 -7.04 -20.95 -27.24
C LYS A 50 -8.60 -20.88 -27.18
N PRO A 51 -9.22 -20.02 -26.36
CA PRO A 51 -10.25 -20.31 -25.36
C PRO A 51 -11.71 -20.31 -25.90
N PRO A 52 -12.71 -20.61 -25.05
CA PRO A 52 -13.99 -19.88 -25.10
C PRO A 52 -14.32 -19.33 -23.70
N ALA A 53 -14.69 -18.05 -23.54
CA ALA A 53 -15.96 -17.43 -23.93
C ALA A 53 -17.13 -17.83 -23.00
N SER A 54 -17.77 -16.77 -22.51
CA SER A 54 -18.91 -16.65 -21.61
C SER A 54 -20.13 -17.51 -21.93
N GLU A 55 -20.77 -18.05 -20.89
CA GLU A 55 -22.21 -18.30 -20.85
C GLU A 55 -22.74 -17.87 -19.47
N GLU A 56 -23.68 -16.92 -19.48
CA GLU A 56 -24.66 -16.73 -18.41
C GLU A 56 -25.64 -17.92 -18.45
N ASP A 57 -25.92 -18.54 -17.29
CA ASP A 57 -27.10 -19.37 -17.13
C ASP A 57 -27.92 -18.91 -15.91
N THR A 58 -29.21 -18.92 -16.15
CA THR A 58 -30.33 -18.36 -15.41
C THR A 58 -30.85 -19.29 -14.31
N GLY A 59 -31.18 -18.71 -13.16
CA GLY A 59 -32.40 -19.05 -12.41
C GLY A 59 -32.35 -20.21 -11.41
N GLY A 60 -32.45 -19.87 -10.12
CA GLY A 60 -32.80 -20.83 -9.06
C GLY A 60 -32.70 -20.24 -7.66
N VAL A 61 -33.77 -19.62 -7.17
CA VAL A 61 -33.91 -19.15 -5.77
C VAL A 61 -33.75 -20.33 -4.81
N ASN A 62 -32.96 -20.18 -3.74
CA ASN A 62 -33.35 -20.49 -2.36
C ASN A 62 -32.22 -20.28 -1.33
N THR A 63 -32.65 -19.76 -0.17
CA THR A 63 -32.01 -19.75 1.16
C THR A 63 -31.02 -18.60 1.42
N GLY A 64 -31.46 -17.66 2.27
CA GLY A 64 -30.67 -16.55 2.76
C GLY A 64 -29.40 -17.02 3.47
N GLY A 65 -28.29 -16.96 2.76
CA GLY A 65 -26.96 -16.88 3.34
C GLY A 65 -26.63 -15.41 3.55
N ILE A 66 -26.12 -15.07 4.73
CA ILE A 66 -25.42 -13.80 4.91
C ILE A 66 -24.26 -13.84 3.92
N VAL A 67 -24.27 -12.92 2.96
CA VAL A 67 -23.15 -12.79 2.03
C VAL A 67 -22.02 -12.20 2.85
N ALA A 68 -20.96 -12.97 3.08
CA ALA A 68 -19.76 -12.46 3.74
C ALA A 68 -19.24 -11.27 2.91
N GLY A 69 -19.25 -10.08 3.50
CA GLY A 69 -18.69 -8.88 2.87
C GLY A 69 -17.17 -8.83 3.05
N ASP A 70 -16.54 -7.94 2.29
CA ASP A 70 -15.13 -7.61 2.44
C ASP A 70 -14.94 -6.35 3.30
N MET A 71 -13.70 -6.04 3.67
CA MET A 71 -13.38 -4.69 4.16
C MET A 71 -13.62 -3.67 3.04
N MET A 72 -14.36 -2.60 3.33
CA MET A 72 -14.73 -1.58 2.36
C MET A 72 -14.23 -0.21 2.80
N SER A 73 -13.68 0.58 1.86
CA SER A 73 -13.40 1.99 2.09
C SER A 73 -14.39 2.91 1.38
N GLY A 74 -14.54 4.10 1.94
CA GLY A 74 -15.31 5.19 1.37
C GLY A 74 -14.62 6.52 1.62
N LEU A 75 -14.88 7.49 0.76
CA LEU A 75 -14.50 8.87 0.95
C LEU A 75 -15.76 9.71 0.69
N VAL A 76 -16.03 10.67 1.57
CA VAL A 76 -17.23 11.52 1.49
C VAL A 76 -16.80 12.97 1.54
N ASP A 77 -17.26 13.77 0.58
CA ASP A 77 -17.18 15.23 0.63
C ASP A 77 -18.23 15.75 1.62
N LEU A 78 -17.77 16.32 2.73
CA LEU A 78 -18.62 16.94 3.75
C LEU A 78 -18.96 18.40 3.42
N GLY A 79 -18.44 18.93 2.31
CA GLY A 79 -18.57 20.30 1.86
C GLY A 79 -17.48 21.21 2.44
N ASN A 80 -17.29 22.36 1.78
CA ASN A 80 -16.31 23.39 2.16
C ASN A 80 -14.87 22.85 2.28
N GLY A 81 -14.48 21.92 1.42
CA GLY A 81 -13.14 21.32 1.42
C GLY A 81 -12.86 20.35 2.57
N LYS A 82 -13.88 19.93 3.32
CA LYS A 82 -13.77 18.91 4.38
C LYS A 82 -14.19 17.56 3.84
N PHE A 83 -13.46 16.52 4.24
CA PHE A 83 -13.68 15.17 3.80
C PHE A 83 -13.69 14.20 4.97
N GLN A 84 -14.44 13.11 4.82
CA GLN A 84 -14.40 11.97 5.73
C GLN A 84 -13.98 10.71 4.97
N TYR A 85 -12.82 10.18 5.33
CA TYR A 85 -12.37 8.87 4.91
C TYR A 85 -12.88 7.81 5.89
N GLN A 86 -13.45 6.73 5.36
CA GLN A 86 -14.09 5.67 6.11
C GLN A 86 -13.53 4.31 5.72
N VAL A 87 -13.34 3.43 6.70
CA VAL A 87 -13.03 2.01 6.46
C VAL A 87 -13.92 1.15 7.35
N LYS A 88 -14.70 0.26 6.73
CA LYS A 88 -15.70 -0.55 7.40
C LYS A 88 -15.40 -2.03 7.26
N ASN A 89 -15.51 -2.75 8.37
CA ASN A 89 -15.47 -4.21 8.36
C ASN A 89 -16.85 -4.78 8.01
N GLN A 90 -17.08 -5.13 6.75
CA GLN A 90 -18.31 -5.83 6.33
C GLN A 90 -18.16 -7.36 6.36
N THR A 91 -17.03 -7.86 6.87
CA THR A 91 -16.81 -9.30 7.05
C THR A 91 -17.53 -9.79 8.30
N GLU A 92 -17.70 -11.11 8.42
CA GLU A 92 -18.22 -11.75 9.63
C GLU A 92 -17.13 -12.02 10.68
N LYS A 93 -15.90 -11.55 10.47
CA LYS A 93 -14.75 -11.81 11.33
C LYS A 93 -14.23 -10.52 11.96
N GLU A 94 -13.61 -10.65 13.12
CA GLU A 94 -12.78 -9.58 13.67
C GLU A 94 -11.56 -9.36 12.77
N ILE A 95 -11.23 -8.09 12.53
CA ILE A 95 -10.05 -7.67 11.77
C ILE A 95 -9.15 -6.83 12.67
N THR A 96 -7.89 -7.24 12.80
CA THR A 96 -6.87 -6.48 13.53
C THR A 96 -5.94 -5.79 12.53
N LEU A 97 -5.82 -4.47 12.64
CA LEU A 97 -4.88 -3.65 11.87
C LEU A 97 -3.75 -3.21 12.79
N GLU A 98 -2.54 -3.71 12.53
CA GLU A 98 -1.32 -3.28 13.23
C GLU A 98 -0.71 -2.06 12.55
N PHE A 99 -0.12 -1.14 13.30
CA PHE A 99 0.53 0.07 12.81
C PHE A 99 1.93 0.22 13.41
N THR A 100 2.87 0.75 12.61
CA THR A 100 4.26 0.96 13.03
C THR A 100 4.56 2.39 13.50
N SER A 101 3.57 3.28 13.44
CA SER A 101 3.65 4.67 13.90
C SER A 101 2.27 5.15 14.38
N SER A 102 2.17 6.40 14.85
CA SER A 102 0.89 7.05 15.14
C SER A 102 0.08 7.40 13.89
N GLN A 103 0.65 7.24 12.69
CA GLN A 103 -0.09 7.46 11.44
C GLN A 103 -1.07 6.30 11.22
N ARG A 104 -2.36 6.62 11.16
CA ARG A 104 -3.43 5.63 10.88
C ARG A 104 -3.88 5.65 9.42
N PHE A 105 -3.87 6.83 8.83
CA PHE A 105 -4.23 7.06 7.44
C PHE A 105 -3.32 8.13 6.84
N ASP A 106 -3.34 8.21 5.52
CA ASP A 106 -2.69 9.25 4.75
C ASP A 106 -3.60 9.66 3.60
N TYR A 107 -3.30 10.80 3.00
CA TYR A 107 -4.03 11.27 1.83
C TYR A 107 -3.14 12.14 0.94
N ALA A 108 -3.46 12.11 -0.35
CA ALA A 108 -2.81 12.91 -1.38
C ALA A 108 -3.84 13.64 -2.23
N VAL A 109 -3.40 14.77 -2.79
CA VAL A 109 -4.19 15.56 -3.73
C VAL A 109 -3.43 15.66 -5.04
N TYR A 110 -4.12 15.35 -6.13
CA TYR A 110 -3.61 15.39 -7.48
C TYR A 110 -4.39 16.41 -8.31
N LYS A 111 -3.72 17.10 -9.23
CA LYS A 111 -4.38 17.87 -10.29
C LYS A 111 -4.95 16.93 -11.37
N GLU A 112 -5.83 17.46 -12.24
CA GLU A 112 -6.38 16.71 -13.40
C GLU A 112 -5.32 16.09 -14.32
N ASN A 113 -4.11 16.66 -14.38
CA ASN A 113 -2.99 16.11 -15.17
C ASN A 113 -2.22 14.96 -14.47
N GLY A 114 -2.64 14.55 -13.27
CA GLY A 114 -1.98 13.52 -12.46
C GLY A 114 -0.80 14.02 -11.62
N GLU A 115 -0.49 15.31 -11.62
CA GLU A 115 0.55 15.90 -10.77
C GLU A 115 0.11 15.88 -9.30
N GLN A 116 0.87 15.19 -8.45
CA GLN A 116 0.68 15.22 -7.00
C GLN A 116 1.12 16.57 -6.44
N ILE A 117 0.19 17.32 -5.87
CA ILE A 117 0.45 18.65 -5.29
C ILE A 117 0.50 18.64 -3.78
N TYR A 118 0.00 17.58 -3.15
CA TYR A 118 0.00 17.43 -1.71
C TYR A 118 0.08 15.96 -1.30
N LEU A 119 0.77 15.71 -0.20
CA LEU A 119 0.77 14.44 0.52
C LEU A 119 0.86 14.76 2.02
N PHE A 120 -0.10 14.28 2.80
CA PHE A 120 -0.17 14.62 4.23
C PHE A 120 1.08 14.17 4.99
N SER A 121 1.56 12.95 4.74
CA SER A 121 2.82 12.47 5.33
C SER A 121 4.07 13.26 4.96
N SER A 122 4.04 14.07 3.91
CA SER A 122 5.18 14.94 3.56
C SER A 122 5.30 16.19 4.43
N VAL A 123 4.22 16.57 5.14
CA VAL A 123 4.15 17.80 5.94
C VAL A 123 3.83 17.56 7.42
N ALA A 124 3.33 16.38 7.78
CA ALA A 124 3.03 16.01 9.15
C ALA A 124 4.17 15.24 9.83
N LEU A 125 4.25 15.33 11.16
CA LEU A 125 5.14 14.52 11.99
C LEU A 125 4.33 13.47 12.74
N PHE A 126 4.77 12.21 12.66
CA PHE A 126 4.15 11.10 13.37
C PHE A 126 5.12 10.50 14.38
N MET A 127 4.59 10.10 15.53
CA MET A 127 5.39 9.40 16.54
C MET A 127 5.66 7.96 16.10
N MET A 128 6.87 7.48 16.37
CA MET A 128 7.22 6.07 16.22
C MET A 128 6.62 5.26 17.39
N ALA A 129 5.31 5.06 17.37
CA ALA A 129 4.56 4.31 18.36
C ALA A 129 3.79 3.19 17.66
N LEU A 130 4.05 1.94 18.04
CA LEU A 130 3.24 0.81 17.59
C LEU A 130 1.80 0.97 18.10
N GLY A 131 0.83 0.53 17.32
CA GLY A 131 -0.56 0.54 17.74
C GLY A 131 -1.40 -0.46 16.95
N GLU A 132 -2.59 -0.73 17.45
CA GLU A 132 -3.53 -1.67 16.87
C GLU A 132 -4.92 -1.03 16.83
N GLU A 133 -5.66 -1.27 15.74
CA GLU A 133 -7.09 -1.02 15.65
C GLU A 133 -7.79 -2.36 15.43
N ILE A 134 -8.77 -2.69 16.28
CA ILE A 134 -9.56 -3.91 16.17
C ILE A 134 -10.96 -3.51 15.70
N LEU A 135 -11.38 -4.03 14.54
CA LEU A 135 -12.72 -3.82 14.01
C LEU A 135 -13.52 -5.12 14.12
N LEU A 136 -14.59 -5.10 14.91
CA LEU A 136 -15.59 -6.17 14.92
C LEU A 136 -16.44 -6.12 13.64
N PRO A 137 -17.21 -7.19 13.33
CA PRO A 137 -18.17 -7.15 12.22
C PRO A 137 -19.12 -5.94 12.32
N GLY A 138 -19.13 -5.12 11.28
CA GLY A 138 -19.93 -3.90 11.20
C GLY A 138 -19.26 -2.62 11.72
N ASP A 139 -18.13 -2.73 12.44
CA ASP A 139 -17.39 -1.57 12.93
C ASP A 139 -16.76 -0.78 11.78
N GLU A 140 -16.52 0.51 12.05
CA GLU A 140 -15.94 1.44 11.09
C GLU A 140 -14.95 2.40 11.76
N LEU A 141 -13.88 2.71 11.02
CA LEU A 141 -12.95 3.78 11.32
C LEU A 141 -13.33 4.99 10.48
N ASN A 142 -13.33 6.17 11.09
CA ASN A 142 -13.70 7.43 10.46
C ASN A 142 -12.60 8.47 10.71
N TYR A 143 -12.08 9.07 9.64
CA TYR A 143 -11.04 10.08 9.67
C TYR A 143 -11.47 11.32 8.89
N GLU A 144 -11.55 12.46 9.57
CA GLU A 144 -11.83 13.73 8.92
C GLU A 144 -10.54 14.48 8.60
N PHE A 145 -10.50 15.11 7.43
CA PHE A 145 -9.41 16.01 7.03
C PHE A 145 -9.94 17.20 6.24
N ASP A 146 -9.12 18.25 6.16
CA ASP A 146 -9.49 19.54 5.61
C ASP A 146 -8.46 20.00 4.58
N LEU A 147 -8.94 20.30 3.36
CA LEU A 147 -8.12 20.77 2.25
C LEU A 147 -8.12 22.31 2.10
N THR A 148 -8.86 23.04 2.94
CA THR A 148 -8.97 24.50 2.83
C THR A 148 -7.63 25.20 3.04
N GLU A 149 -6.78 24.66 3.92
CA GLU A 149 -5.43 25.20 4.18
C GLU A 149 -4.48 25.06 2.98
N LEU A 150 -4.82 24.22 1.99
CA LEU A 150 -4.02 24.07 0.78
C LEU A 150 -4.19 25.24 -0.19
N GLY A 151 -5.22 26.07 -0.02
CA GLY A 151 -5.47 27.23 -0.89
C GLY A 151 -5.64 26.85 -2.35
N LEU A 152 -6.36 25.74 -2.63
CA LEU A 152 -6.57 25.24 -3.99
C LEU A 152 -7.27 26.28 -4.86
N GLU A 153 -6.74 26.47 -6.08
CA GLU A 153 -7.39 27.29 -7.09
C GLU A 153 -8.64 26.59 -7.64
N LYS A 154 -9.47 27.34 -8.37
CA LYS A 154 -10.62 26.76 -9.07
C LYS A 154 -10.16 25.73 -10.09
N GLY A 155 -10.76 24.54 -10.06
CA GLY A 155 -10.33 23.46 -10.94
C GLY A 155 -10.78 22.08 -10.47
N LYS A 156 -10.33 21.06 -11.21
CA LYS A 156 -10.57 19.66 -10.90
C LYS A 156 -9.34 19.03 -10.26
N TYR A 157 -9.60 18.24 -9.24
CA TYR A 157 -8.61 17.53 -8.47
C TYR A 157 -9.08 16.09 -8.24
N THR A 158 -8.15 15.24 -7.85
CA THR A 158 -8.44 13.92 -7.32
C THR A 158 -7.88 13.85 -5.90
N VAL A 159 -8.74 13.49 -4.95
CA VAL A 159 -8.37 13.22 -3.56
C VAL A 159 -8.23 11.71 -3.40
N GLU A 160 -7.06 11.27 -2.96
CA GLU A 160 -6.76 9.88 -2.65
C GLU A 160 -6.57 9.74 -1.15
N ALA A 161 -7.17 8.72 -0.53
CA ALA A 161 -7.01 8.42 0.90
C ALA A 161 -6.83 6.92 1.12
N TRP A 162 -6.03 6.53 2.11
CA TRP A 162 -5.72 5.14 2.43
C TRP A 162 -5.32 4.94 3.90
N LEU A 163 -5.43 3.71 4.41
CA LEU A 163 -4.84 3.35 5.71
C LEU A 163 -3.35 3.03 5.56
N THR A 164 -2.61 3.21 6.64
CA THR A 164 -1.17 2.94 6.73
C THR A 164 -0.83 1.80 7.69
N PRO A 165 -1.48 0.63 7.62
CA PRO A 165 -1.13 -0.48 8.48
C PRO A 165 0.28 -0.99 8.16
N LYS A 166 0.79 -1.82 9.06
CA LYS A 166 1.98 -2.63 8.82
C LYS A 166 1.77 -3.47 7.56
N GLY A 167 2.71 -3.38 6.63
CA GLY A 167 2.61 -4.00 5.30
C GLY A 167 2.40 -3.00 4.17
N GLY A 168 2.07 -1.74 4.47
CA GLY A 168 1.97 -0.66 3.51
C GLY A 168 0.54 -0.13 3.34
N GLU A 169 0.32 0.62 2.26
CA GLU A 169 -0.97 1.23 1.95
C GLU A 169 -2.07 0.16 1.77
N ASN A 170 -3.23 0.39 2.38
CA ASN A 170 -4.38 -0.49 2.21
C ASN A 170 -5.70 0.30 2.19
N TYR A 171 -6.75 -0.30 1.63
CA TYR A 171 -8.09 0.28 1.52
C TYR A 171 -8.14 1.64 0.81
N LYS A 172 -7.22 1.84 -0.13
CA LYS A 172 -7.10 3.05 -0.94
C LYS A 172 -8.39 3.34 -1.72
N ILE A 173 -8.79 4.61 -1.71
CA ILE A 173 -9.94 5.12 -2.46
C ILE A 173 -9.60 6.46 -3.08
N LEU A 174 -10.19 6.74 -4.26
CA LEU A 174 -10.03 8.00 -4.98
C LEU A 174 -11.40 8.64 -5.17
N MET A 175 -11.44 9.97 -5.09
CA MET A 175 -12.62 10.78 -5.35
C MET A 175 -12.25 11.99 -6.19
N ASP A 176 -13.04 12.28 -7.22
CA ASP A 176 -12.94 13.54 -7.94
C ASP A 176 -13.49 14.67 -7.07
N TYR A 177 -12.77 15.79 -7.03
CA TYR A 177 -13.13 16.98 -6.27
C TYR A 177 -13.01 18.22 -7.16
N ILE A 178 -14.07 19.04 -7.15
CA ILE A 178 -14.14 20.27 -7.94
C ILE A 178 -14.17 21.46 -7.00
N VAL A 179 -13.23 22.38 -7.18
CA VAL A 179 -13.21 23.67 -6.50
C VAL A 179 -13.85 24.71 -7.42
N GLU A 180 -14.97 25.28 -6.98
CA GLU A 180 -15.80 26.22 -7.77
C GLU A 180 -15.47 27.71 -7.62
#